data_AF-A0A956B0Z2-F1
#
_entry.id   AF-A0A956B0Z2-F1
#
_cell.length_a   1.000
_cell.length_b   1.000
_cell.length_c   1.000
_cell.angle_alpha   90.00
_cell.angle_beta   90.00
_cell.angle_gamma   90.00
#
_symmetry.space_group_name_H-M   'P 1'
#
loop_
_entity.id
_entity.type
_entity.pdbx_description
1 polymer ?
#
loop_
_entity_poly.entity_id
_entity_poly.type
_entity_poly.pdbx_seq_one_letter_code
_entity_poly.pdbx_strand_id
1 'polypeptide(L)'
;MRFLHTMIRVLDLDAALHFFCEGLGLKEVRRTEHEAGRFTLVFLETGAVGDTAQLELTYNWDQTEPYGGGRNFGHVAFAVEDIYATCRHLQAMGVTILRPPRDGRMAFVR
;
A
#
# COMPACT_ATOMS: atom_id res chain seq x y z
N MET A 1 7.65 -16.68 -17.09
CA MET A 1 7.95 -15.41 -16.40
C MET A 1 6.85 -15.16 -15.38
N ARG A 2 7.18 -14.67 -14.18
CA ARG A 2 6.21 -14.41 -13.09
C ARG A 2 6.48 -13.02 -12.52
N PHE A 3 5.42 -12.23 -12.35
CA PHE A 3 5.51 -10.93 -11.67
C PHE A 3 5.61 -11.17 -10.16
N LEU A 4 6.58 -10.55 -9.49
CA LEU A 4 6.87 -10.83 -8.07
C LEU A 4 6.33 -9.74 -7.16
N HIS A 5 6.70 -8.49 -7.41
CA HIS A 5 6.29 -7.38 -6.56
C HIS A 5 6.32 -6.05 -7.30
N THR A 6 5.60 -5.08 -6.74
CA THR A 6 5.77 -3.65 -7.01
C THR A 6 6.34 -3.02 -5.76
N MET A 7 7.40 -2.23 -5.89
CA MET A 7 8.01 -1.52 -4.76
C MET A 7 7.62 -0.05 -4.75
N ILE A 8 7.26 0.45 -3.57
CA ILE A 8 7.12 1.87 -3.29
C ILE A 8 7.97 2.25 -2.07
N ARG A 9 8.49 3.48 -2.06
CA ARG A 9 9.14 4.03 -0.88
C ARG A 9 8.12 4.70 0.01
N VAL A 10 8.26 4.50 1.32
CA VAL A 10 7.41 5.12 2.35
C VAL A 10 8.26 5.96 3.28
N LEU A 11 7.73 7.12 3.68
CA LEU A 11 8.40 8.01 4.63
C LEU A 11 8.14 7.57 6.07
N ASP A 12 6.92 7.10 6.35
CA ASP A 12 6.49 6.61 7.65
C ASP A 12 6.00 5.18 7.48
N LEU A 13 6.74 4.23 8.06
CA LEU A 13 6.43 2.81 7.94
C LEU A 13 5.18 2.44 8.72
N ASP A 14 4.97 3.03 9.90
CA ASP A 14 3.83 2.70 10.76
C ASP A 14 2.53 3.22 10.13
N ALA A 15 2.54 4.44 9.60
CA ALA A 15 1.40 4.99 8.86
C ALA A 15 1.08 4.16 7.61
N ALA A 16 2.11 3.67 6.90
CA ALA A 16 1.92 2.79 5.74
C ALA A 16 1.30 1.45 6.14
N LEU A 17 1.78 0.81 7.21
CA LEU A 17 1.23 -0.44 7.70
C LEU A 17 -0.20 -0.28 8.23
N HIS A 18 -0.48 0.81 8.94
CA HIS A 18 -1.84 1.12 9.36
C HIS A 18 -2.79 1.22 8.15
N PHE A 19 -2.38 1.94 7.09
CA PHE A 19 -3.19 2.03 5.87
C PHE A 19 -3.35 0.69 5.13
N PHE A 20 -2.24 0.00 4.81
CA PHE A 20 -2.30 -1.20 3.99
C PHE A 20 -2.85 -2.41 4.74
N CYS A 21 -2.45 -2.60 6.00
CA CYS A 21 -2.86 -3.77 6.78
C CYS A 21 -4.22 -3.56 7.46
N GLU A 22 -4.41 -2.46 8.19
CA GLU A 22 -5.69 -2.24 8.90
C GLU A 22 -6.76 -1.65 7.99
N GLY A 23 -6.36 -0.81 7.01
CA GLY A 23 -7.30 -0.18 6.08
C GLY A 23 -7.70 -1.09 4.92
N LEU A 24 -6.72 -1.70 4.25
CA LEU A 24 -6.96 -2.54 3.07
C LEU A 24 -6.93 -4.06 3.36
N GLY A 25 -6.55 -4.47 4.58
CA GLY A 25 -6.53 -5.89 4.96
C GLY A 25 -5.33 -6.68 4.44
N LEU A 26 -4.30 -6.03 3.91
CA LEU A 26 -3.09 -6.73 3.46
C LEU A 26 -2.34 -7.34 4.66
N LYS A 27 -1.61 -8.42 4.40
CA LYS A 27 -0.85 -9.14 5.43
C LYS A 27 0.63 -8.94 5.20
N GLU A 28 1.35 -8.55 6.25
CA GLU A 28 2.81 -8.61 6.25
C GLU A 28 3.26 -10.08 6.21
N VAL A 29 4.02 -10.43 5.19
CA VAL A 29 4.53 -11.80 4.99
C VAL A 29 6.04 -11.90 5.18
N ARG A 30 6.76 -10.78 5.06
CA ARG A 30 8.21 -10.73 5.28
C ARG A 30 8.67 -9.33 5.61
N ARG A 31 9.58 -9.23 6.57
CA ARG A 31 10.32 -8.01 6.91
C ARG A 31 11.81 -8.31 6.95
N THR A 32 12.62 -7.37 6.47
CA THR A 32 14.08 -7.49 6.49
C THR A 32 14.70 -6.12 6.75
N GLU A 33 15.61 -6.07 7.71
CA GLU A 33 16.35 -4.87 8.07
C GLU A 33 17.77 -4.95 7.51
N HIS A 34 18.25 -3.83 6.98
CA HIS A 34 19.57 -3.71 6.38
C HIS A 34 20.34 -2.61 7.10
N GLU A 35 20.91 -2.93 8.26
CA GLU A 35 21.60 -1.96 9.12
C GLU A 35 22.68 -1.16 8.40
N ALA A 36 23.54 -1.83 7.62
CA ALA A 36 24.62 -1.18 6.88
C ALA A 36 24.10 -0.20 5.80
N GLY A 37 22.93 -0.49 5.23
CA GLY A 37 22.27 0.37 4.23
C GLY A 37 21.27 1.36 4.84
N ARG A 38 20.93 1.21 6.12
CA ARG A 38 19.96 2.01 6.88
C ARG A 38 18.56 2.04 6.25
N PHE A 39 18.01 0.86 5.95
CA PHE A 39 16.63 0.72 5.48
C PHE A 39 15.98 -0.59 5.92
N THR A 40 14.65 -0.58 5.92
CA THR A 40 13.78 -1.74 6.16
C THR A 40 12.95 -2.03 4.91
N LEU A 41 12.85 -3.30 4.55
CA LEU A 41 11.93 -3.79 3.52
C LEU A 41 10.78 -4.54 4.20
N VAL A 42 9.54 -4.25 3.79
CA VAL A 42 8.35 -4.98 4.23
C VAL A 42 7.55 -5.44 3.01
N PHE A 43 7.19 -6.71 2.95
CA PHE A 43 6.42 -7.31 1.86
C PHE A 43 5.02 -7.64 2.34
N LEU A 44 4.04 -7.14 1.60
CA LEU A 44 2.62 -7.27 1.89
C LEU A 44 1.90 -8.06 0.79
N GLU A 45 0.95 -8.90 1.18
CA GLU A 45 0.12 -9.70 0.28
C GLU A 45 -1.38 -9.53 0.58
N THR A 46 -2.22 -9.74 -0.43
CA THR A 46 -3.69 -9.74 -0.27
C THR A 46 -4.19 -11.00 0.44
N GLY A 47 -3.46 -12.11 0.33
CA GLY A 47 -3.89 -13.43 0.76
C GLY A 47 -4.98 -14.05 -0.12
N ALA A 48 -5.28 -13.46 -1.28
CA ALA A 48 -6.23 -14.03 -2.24
C ALA A 48 -5.67 -15.31 -2.87
N VAL A 49 -6.52 -16.31 -3.05
CA VAL A 49 -6.11 -17.62 -3.59
C VAL A 49 -5.51 -17.45 -4.99
N GLY A 50 -4.24 -17.84 -5.14
CA GLY A 50 -3.50 -17.75 -6.40
C GLY A 50 -2.87 -16.38 -6.68
N ASP A 51 -3.15 -15.36 -5.86
CA ASP A 51 -2.41 -14.10 -5.89
C ASP A 51 -1.08 -14.27 -5.14
N THR A 52 0.01 -14.03 -5.86
CA THR A 52 1.38 -14.14 -5.31
C THR A 52 2.17 -12.86 -5.53
N ALA A 53 1.53 -11.80 -6.06
CA ALA A 53 2.17 -10.53 -6.25
C ALA A 53 2.20 -9.77 -4.92
N GLN A 54 3.36 -9.20 -4.59
CA GLN A 54 3.56 -8.49 -3.32
C GLN A 54 3.62 -6.97 -3.54
N LEU A 55 3.16 -6.22 -2.55
CA LEU A 55 3.55 -4.82 -2.41
C LEU A 55 4.78 -4.77 -1.50
N GLU A 56 5.90 -4.28 -2.03
CA GLU A 56 7.12 -4.05 -1.26
C GLU A 56 7.17 -2.59 -0.81
N LEU A 57 7.28 -2.39 0.50
CA LEU A 57 7.53 -1.10 1.12
C LEU A 57 9.03 -0.99 1.44
N THR A 58 9.68 0.04 0.93
CA THR A 58 11.04 0.41 1.33
C THR A 58 10.99 1.64 2.23
N TYR A 59 11.42 1.47 3.48
CA TYR A 59 11.54 2.54 4.48
C TYR A 59 13.02 2.85 4.72
N ASN A 60 13.49 4.03 4.31
CA ASN A 60 14.86 4.48 4.56
C ASN A 60 14.90 5.26 5.88
N TRP A 61 15.75 4.84 6.82
CA TRP A 61 15.70 5.32 8.21
C TRP A 61 16.06 6.79 8.36
N ASP A 62 16.92 7.29 7.47
CA ASP A 62 17.41 8.67 7.50
C ASP A 62 16.61 9.60 6.58
N GLN A 63 15.62 9.10 5.86
CA GLN A 63 14.77 9.94 5.02
C GLN A 63 13.80 10.74 5.89
N THR A 64 13.96 12.06 5.93
CA THR A 64 13.05 12.96 6.67
C THR A 64 12.07 13.70 5.77
N GLU A 65 12.40 13.85 4.49
CA GLU A 65 11.57 14.57 3.52
C GLU A 65 10.66 13.63 2.72
N PRO A 66 9.45 14.05 2.33
CA PRO A 66 8.60 13.27 1.43
C PRO A 66 9.28 12.96 0.09
N TYR A 67 9.10 11.74 -0.41
CA TYR A 67 9.55 11.38 -1.76
C TYR A 67 8.77 12.19 -2.80
N GLY A 68 9.50 12.82 -3.72
CA GLY A 68 8.90 13.45 -4.89
C GLY A 68 8.21 12.44 -5.80
N GLY A 69 7.05 12.81 -6.35
CA GLY A 69 6.34 12.03 -7.35
C GLY A 69 6.86 12.28 -8.77
N GLY A 70 6.74 11.28 -9.64
CA GLY A 70 6.92 11.40 -11.09
C GLY A 70 5.61 11.17 -11.85
N ARG A 71 5.51 11.62 -13.11
CA ARG A 71 4.34 11.37 -13.99
C ARG A 71 4.32 9.98 -14.61
N ASN A 72 5.20 9.09 -14.17
CA ASN A 72 5.40 7.74 -14.72
C ASN A 72 4.75 6.64 -13.88
N PHE A 73 4.61 6.82 -12.56
CA PHE A 73 3.93 5.86 -11.69
C PHE A 73 2.47 6.26 -11.47
N GLY A 74 1.55 5.37 -11.87
CA GLY A 74 0.11 5.64 -11.81
C GLY A 74 -0.50 5.28 -10.46
N HIS A 75 -0.63 3.99 -10.18
CA HIS A 75 -1.25 3.45 -8.97
C HIS A 75 -0.98 1.94 -8.87
N VAL A 76 -1.24 1.40 -7.68
CA VAL A 76 -1.56 -0.03 -7.50
C VAL A 76 -3.07 -0.17 -7.35
N ALA A 77 -3.63 -1.26 -7.86
CA ALA A 77 -5.07 -1.51 -7.82
C ALA A 77 -5.38 -2.80 -7.06
N PHE A 78 -6.36 -2.73 -6.17
CA PHE A 78 -6.86 -3.88 -5.41
C PHE A 78 -8.34 -4.06 -5.71
N ALA A 79 -8.75 -5.31 -5.95
CA ALA A 79 -10.16 -5.67 -5.99
C ALA A 79 -10.66 -5.90 -4.57
N VAL A 80 -11.83 -5.37 -4.26
CA VAL A 80 -12.51 -5.55 -2.97
C VAL A 80 -13.94 -6.02 -3.21
N GLU A 81 -14.53 -6.68 -2.22
CA GLU A 81 -15.89 -7.22 -2.33
C GLU A 81 -16.96 -6.12 -2.37
N ASP A 82 -16.85 -5.10 -1.50
CA ASP A 82 -17.75 -3.95 -1.45
C ASP A 82 -16.95 -2.64 -1.36
N ILE A 83 -16.85 -1.94 -2.50
CA ILE A 83 -16.08 -0.70 -2.59
C ILE A 83 -16.66 0.45 -1.75
N TYR A 84 -17.98 0.46 -1.50
CA TYR A 84 -18.60 1.47 -0.66
C TYR A 84 -18.28 1.20 0.80
N ALA A 85 -18.33 -0.07 1.25
CA ALA A 85 -17.91 -0.45 2.59
C ALA A 85 -16.43 -0.13 2.83
N THR A 86 -15.55 -0.48 1.88
CA THR A 86 -14.12 -0.16 1.97
C THR A 86 -13.89 1.35 2.06
N CYS A 87 -14.55 2.17 1.21
CA CYS A 87 -14.41 3.62 1.28
C CYS A 87 -14.88 4.19 2.64
N ARG A 88 -16.02 3.71 3.18
CA ARG A 88 -16.50 4.14 4.50
C ARG A 88 -15.51 3.79 5.62
N HIS A 89 -14.95 2.59 5.59
CA HIS A 89 -13.92 2.15 6.53
C HIS A 89 -12.68 3.03 6.47
N LEU A 90 -12.13 3.24 5.27
CA LEU A 90 -10.97 4.11 5.07
C LEU A 90 -11.25 5.55 5.51
N GLN A 91 -12.42 6.10 5.23
CA GLN A 91 -12.81 7.43 5.71
C GLN A 91 -12.89 7.51 7.24
N ALA A 92 -13.40 6.47 7.91
CA ALA A 92 -13.43 6.40 9.37
C ALA A 92 -12.02 6.36 9.98
N MET A 93 -11.03 5.87 9.24
CA MET A 93 -9.61 5.93 9.59
C MET A 93 -8.93 7.27 9.22
N GLY A 94 -9.68 8.23 8.67
CA GLY A 94 -9.15 9.53 8.27
C GLY A 94 -8.52 9.59 6.87
N VAL A 95 -8.64 8.53 6.05
CA VAL A 95 -8.12 8.50 4.68
C VAL A 95 -8.98 9.38 3.75
N THR A 96 -8.33 10.13 2.86
CA THR A 96 -9.05 10.98 1.92
C THR A 96 -9.46 10.19 0.67
N ILE A 97 -10.77 10.19 0.38
CA ILE A 97 -11.29 9.63 -0.88
C ILE A 97 -11.22 10.70 -1.97
N LEU A 98 -10.22 10.62 -2.84
CA LEU A 98 -10.00 11.56 -3.95
C LEU A 98 -11.06 11.45 -5.04
N ARG A 99 -11.49 10.22 -5.35
CA ARG A 99 -12.60 9.96 -6.27
C ARG A 99 -13.49 8.90 -5.64
N PRO A 100 -14.72 9.25 -5.22
CA PRO A 100 -15.63 8.29 -4.64
C PRO A 100 -16.10 7.27 -5.68
N PRO A 101 -16.63 6.11 -5.24
CA PRO A 101 -17.15 5.09 -6.15
C PRO A 101 -18.17 5.67 -7.13
N ARG A 102 -17.87 5.58 -8.43
CA ARG A 102 -18.86 5.82 -9.50
C ARG A 102 -19.40 4.47 -9.96
N ASP A 103 -20.71 4.33 -9.95
CA ASP A 103 -21.44 3.10 -10.32
C ASP A 103 -20.93 1.84 -9.61
N GLY A 104 -20.36 1.98 -8.41
CA GLY A 104 -19.83 0.89 -7.60
C GLY A 104 -18.58 0.19 -8.13
N ARG A 105 -17.85 0.76 -9.11
CA ARG A 105 -16.74 0.05 -9.79
C ARG A 105 -15.34 0.48 -9.39
N MET A 106 -15.13 1.73 -9.03
CA MET A 106 -13.78 2.27 -8.86
C MET A 106 -13.76 3.50 -7.96
N ALA A 107 -12.79 3.56 -7.06
CA ALA A 107 -12.47 4.71 -6.23
C ALA A 107 -10.96 4.96 -6.20
N PHE A 108 -10.55 6.19 -5.95
CA PHE A 108 -9.14 6.57 -5.73
C PHE A 108 -9.02 7.22 -4.36
N VAL A 109 -7.99 6.84 -3.61
CA VAL A 109 -7.72 7.31 -2.24
C VAL A 109 -6.28 7.81 -2.11
N ARG A 110 -6.01 8.66 -1.12
CA ARG A 110 -4.67 9.11 -0.74
C ARG A 110 -4.59 9.36 0.76
#